data_AF-A0A936I7C4-F1
#
_entry.id   AF-A0A936I7C4-F1
#
_cell.length_a   1.000
_cell.length_b   1.000
_cell.length_c   1.000
_cell.angle_alpha   90.00
_cell.angle_beta   90.00
_cell.angle_gamma   90.00
#
_symmetry.space_group_name_H-M   'P 1'
#
loop_
_entity.id
_entity.type
_entity.pdbx_description
1 polymer ?
#
loop_
_entity_poly.entity_id
_entity_poly.type
_entity_poly.pdbx_seq_one_letter_code
_entity_poly.pdbx_strand_id
1 'polypeptide(L)'
;MIAVRSLAITLTLTVAIIFGDKVARSQSPAAQQALMGDLCGCMTRVDLRATDGVFERSVRTCLENAVLHHPSSARELLKDGPEKGTAGYRLGQVLGAHLDRQCEAFRAVKVRLQHVHEKALLKKGSS
;
A
#
# COMPACT_ATOMS: atom_id res chain seq x y z
N MET A 1 33.85 1.25 -71.85
CA MET A 1 32.82 0.33 -72.39
C MET A 1 31.92 -0.08 -71.26
N ILE A 2 30.61 0.04 -71.47
CA ILE A 2 29.53 -0.23 -70.53
C ILE A 2 29.21 -1.73 -70.58
N ALA A 3 29.06 -2.39 -69.43
CA ALA A 3 28.26 -3.60 -69.32
C ALA A 3 27.65 -3.68 -67.92
N VAL A 4 26.37 -3.33 -67.89
CA VAL A 4 25.44 -3.40 -66.76
C VAL A 4 25.02 -4.85 -66.55
N ARG A 5 24.77 -5.23 -65.29
CA ARG A 5 23.65 -6.06 -64.80
C ARG A 5 24.11 -7.13 -63.80
N SER A 6 23.75 -6.91 -62.54
CA SER A 6 23.16 -7.97 -61.71
C SER A 6 22.39 -7.32 -60.58
N LEU A 7 21.05 -7.40 -60.68
CA LEU A 7 20.15 -7.20 -59.55
C LEU A 7 20.49 -8.24 -58.49
N ALA A 8 20.80 -7.79 -57.28
CA ALA A 8 20.66 -8.61 -56.08
C ALA A 8 19.99 -7.75 -55.00
N ILE A 9 18.66 -7.72 -55.11
CA ILE A 9 17.77 -7.68 -53.96
C ILE A 9 18.26 -8.76 -52.99
N THR A 10 18.35 -8.49 -51.69
CA THR A 10 17.56 -9.16 -50.64
C THR A 10 18.14 -8.89 -49.25
N LEU A 11 17.22 -8.59 -48.33
CA LEU A 11 17.32 -8.76 -46.88
C LEU A 11 18.06 -7.67 -46.08
N THR A 12 17.37 -6.55 -45.91
CA THR A 12 17.52 -5.72 -44.70
C THR A 12 17.29 -6.60 -43.47
N LEU A 13 18.37 -6.80 -42.73
CA LEU A 13 18.41 -7.49 -41.44
C LEU A 13 17.52 -6.73 -40.44
N THR A 14 16.28 -7.16 -40.29
CA THR A 14 15.38 -6.67 -39.24
C THR A 14 15.95 -7.15 -37.90
N VAL A 15 16.68 -6.28 -37.22
CA VAL A 15 17.03 -6.44 -35.81
C VAL A 15 15.74 -6.28 -35.03
N ALA A 16 14.96 -7.36 -34.93
CA ALA A 16 13.88 -7.48 -33.98
C ALA A 16 14.54 -7.66 -32.62
N ILE A 17 14.82 -6.54 -31.95
CA ILE A 17 15.21 -6.57 -30.56
C ILE A 17 13.99 -7.07 -29.80
N ILE A 18 14.00 -8.36 -29.47
CA ILE A 18 13.13 -8.93 -28.45
C ILE A 18 13.65 -8.41 -27.11
N PHE A 19 13.47 -7.11 -26.86
CA PHE A 19 13.34 -6.62 -25.52
C PHE A 19 12.04 -7.23 -25.02
N GLY A 20 12.16 -8.39 -24.37
CA GLY A 20 11.15 -8.88 -23.48
C GLY A 20 10.92 -7.79 -22.46
N ASP A 21 9.87 -7.01 -22.69
CA ASP A 21 9.18 -6.14 -21.75
C ASP A 21 8.84 -6.95 -20.49
N LYS A 22 9.85 -7.17 -19.65
CA LYS A 22 9.62 -7.04 -18.23
C LYS A 22 9.28 -5.56 -18.05
N VAL A 23 8.00 -5.25 -18.29
CA VAL A 23 7.37 -4.05 -17.78
C VAL A 23 7.62 -4.12 -16.28
N ALA A 24 8.73 -3.52 -15.88
CA ALA A 24 8.87 -2.96 -14.57
C ALA A 24 7.73 -1.95 -14.52
N ARG A 25 6.55 -2.42 -14.09
CA ARG A 25 5.56 -1.54 -13.51
C ARG A 25 6.30 -0.93 -12.33
N SER A 26 6.96 0.20 -12.57
CA SER A 26 7.17 1.21 -11.56
C SER A 26 5.77 1.42 -10.98
N GLN A 27 5.48 0.75 -9.87
CA GLN A 27 4.19 0.83 -9.24
C GLN A 27 4.03 2.30 -8.86
N SER A 28 3.18 2.96 -9.63
CA SER A 28 3.09 4.41 -9.65
C SER A 28 2.73 4.89 -8.24
N PRO A 29 3.24 6.06 -7.81
CA PRO A 29 2.71 6.79 -6.66
C PRO A 29 1.18 6.78 -6.59
N ALA A 30 0.49 6.73 -7.73
CA ALA A 30 -0.96 6.59 -7.84
C ALA A 30 -1.55 5.34 -7.16
N ALA A 31 -0.88 4.17 -7.22
CA ALA A 31 -1.38 2.93 -6.62
C ALA A 31 -1.27 2.93 -5.10
N GLN A 32 -0.21 3.54 -4.56
CA GLN A 32 -0.08 3.79 -3.12
C GLN A 32 -1.10 4.84 -2.66
N GLN A 33 -1.32 5.87 -3.49
CA GLN A 33 -2.29 6.92 -3.20
C GLN A 33 -3.73 6.40 -3.19
N ALA A 34 -4.09 5.45 -4.06
CA ALA A 34 -5.39 4.76 -4.03
C ALA A 34 -5.59 3.98 -2.71
N LEU A 35 -4.59 3.19 -2.28
CA LEU A 35 -4.61 2.49 -1.00
C LEU A 35 -4.81 3.48 0.18
N MET A 36 -4.07 4.59 0.19
CA MET A 36 -4.18 5.62 1.23
C MET A 36 -5.53 6.34 1.21
N GLY A 37 -6.06 6.61 0.01
CA GLY A 37 -7.38 7.21 -0.19
C GLY A 37 -8.50 6.33 0.36
N ASP A 38 -8.52 5.06 -0.01
CA ASP A 38 -9.52 4.10 0.46
C ASP A 38 -9.46 3.90 1.97
N LEU A 39 -8.24 3.79 2.51
CA LEU A 39 -8.03 3.63 3.95
C LEU A 39 -8.49 4.88 4.71
N CYS A 40 -8.13 6.08 4.26
CA CYS A 40 -8.57 7.32 4.88
C CYS A 40 -10.10 7.50 4.78
N GLY A 41 -10.69 7.22 3.61
CA GLY A 41 -12.14 7.25 3.43
C GLY A 41 -12.88 6.28 4.34
N CYS A 42 -12.29 5.11 4.63
CA CYS A 42 -12.81 4.19 5.63
C CYS A 42 -12.71 4.76 7.05
N MET A 43 -11.54 5.32 7.42
CA MET A 43 -11.32 5.91 8.75
C MET A 43 -12.29 7.06 9.06
N THR A 44 -12.65 7.88 8.07
CA THR A 44 -13.66 8.94 8.23
C THR A 44 -15.04 8.41 8.63
N ARG A 45 -15.36 7.15 8.31
CA ARG A 45 -16.63 6.50 8.65
C ARG A 45 -16.59 5.74 9.98
N VAL A 46 -15.44 5.69 10.65
CA VAL A 46 -15.31 5.02 11.95
C VAL A 46 -16.03 5.86 13.02
N ASP A 47 -16.97 5.23 13.71
CA ASP A 47 -17.66 5.86 14.85
C ASP A 47 -16.76 5.88 16.10
N LEU A 48 -16.32 7.08 16.48
CA LEU A 48 -15.48 7.31 17.67
C LEU A 48 -16.22 7.16 18.99
N ARG A 49 -17.56 7.12 18.97
CA ARG A 49 -18.42 6.97 20.16
C ARG A 49 -18.83 5.53 20.42
N ALA A 50 -18.53 4.62 19.50
CA ALA A 50 -18.80 3.20 19.66
C ALA A 50 -18.08 2.62 20.89
N THR A 51 -18.58 1.48 21.37
CA THR A 51 -17.90 0.73 22.43
C THR A 51 -16.51 0.29 21.97
N ASP A 52 -15.57 0.16 22.90
CA ASP A 52 -14.15 -0.10 22.58
C ASP A 52 -13.98 -1.28 21.61
N GLY A 53 -14.69 -2.40 21.84
CA GLY A 53 -14.61 -3.57 20.97
C GLY A 53 -15.25 -3.38 19.58
N VAL A 54 -16.27 -2.52 19.45
CA VAL A 54 -16.85 -2.17 18.13
C VAL A 54 -15.91 -1.22 17.40
N PHE A 55 -15.38 -0.22 18.09
CA PHE A 55 -14.42 0.73 17.55
C PHE A 55 -13.15 0.03 17.03
N GLU A 56 -12.51 -0.81 17.84
CA GLU A 56 -11.31 -1.57 17.45
C GLU A 56 -11.58 -2.47 16.24
N ARG A 57 -12.75 -3.13 16.21
CA ARG A 57 -13.15 -3.99 15.10
C ARG A 57 -13.32 -3.18 13.82
N SER A 58 -14.00 -2.03 13.87
CA SER A 58 -14.20 -1.15 12.72
C SER A 58 -12.87 -0.67 12.14
N VAL A 59 -11.94 -0.24 12.99
CA VAL A 59 -10.59 0.16 12.56
C VAL A 59 -9.85 -1.00 11.91
N ARG A 60 -9.88 -2.19 12.54
CA ARG A 60 -9.25 -3.40 11.99
C ARG A 60 -9.84 -3.75 10.63
N THR A 61 -11.15 -3.72 10.48
CA THR A 61 -11.83 -3.97 9.21
C THR A 61 -11.41 -2.98 8.13
N CYS A 62 -11.24 -1.70 8.45
CA CYS A 62 -10.71 -0.73 7.49
C CYS A 62 -9.31 -1.11 7.00
N LEU A 63 -8.40 -1.49 7.91
CA LEU A 63 -7.04 -1.89 7.58
C LEU A 63 -7.02 -3.17 6.74
N GLU A 64 -7.74 -4.20 7.18
CA GLU A 64 -7.83 -5.49 6.48
C GLU A 64 -8.38 -5.33 5.07
N ASN A 65 -9.49 -4.59 4.92
CA ASN A 65 -10.09 -4.36 3.61
C ASN A 65 -9.15 -3.57 2.69
N ALA A 66 -8.47 -2.54 3.18
CA ALA A 66 -7.54 -1.78 2.35
C ALA A 66 -6.40 -2.66 1.82
N VAL A 67 -5.85 -3.54 2.67
CA VAL A 67 -4.79 -4.48 2.27
C VAL A 67 -5.30 -5.54 1.29
N LEU A 68 -6.52 -6.04 1.48
CA LEU A 68 -7.14 -7.04 0.60
C LEU A 68 -7.45 -6.47 -0.80
N HIS A 69 -7.90 -5.21 -0.89
CA HIS A 69 -8.18 -4.56 -2.17
C HIS A 69 -6.92 -4.06 -2.88
N HIS A 70 -5.85 -3.73 -2.13
CA HIS A 70 -4.59 -3.21 -2.68
C HIS A 70 -3.35 -4.02 -2.28
N PRO A 71 -3.29 -5.32 -2.60
CA PRO A 71 -2.25 -6.22 -2.10
C PRO A 71 -0.86 -5.91 -2.64
N SER A 72 -0.75 -5.39 -3.87
CA SER A 72 0.54 -4.99 -4.44
C SER A 72 1.10 -3.76 -3.72
N SER A 73 0.28 -2.73 -3.54
CA SER A 73 0.67 -1.51 -2.82
C SER A 73 1.08 -1.82 -1.38
N ALA A 74 0.35 -2.69 -0.68
CA ALA A 74 0.70 -3.13 0.67
C ALA A 74 2.05 -3.88 0.73
N ARG A 75 2.36 -4.71 -0.28
CA ARG A 75 3.66 -5.39 -0.39
C ARG A 75 4.81 -4.43 -0.68
N GLU A 76 4.60 -3.42 -1.52
CA GLU A 76 5.63 -2.41 -1.77
C GLU A 76 5.93 -1.60 -0.51
N LEU A 77 4.90 -1.18 0.24
CA LEU A 77 5.09 -0.49 1.52
C LEU A 77 5.88 -1.32 2.54
N LEU A 78 5.84 -2.65 2.44
CA LEU A 78 6.64 -3.55 3.27
C LEU A 78 8.12 -3.64 2.84
N LYS A 79 8.47 -3.29 1.60
CA LYS A 79 9.87 -3.22 1.16
C LYS A 79 10.58 -2.01 1.75
N ASP A 80 9.86 -0.90 1.88
CA ASP A 80 10.39 0.38 2.38
C ASP A 80 10.26 0.53 3.91
N GLY A 81 9.65 -0.47 4.58
CA GLY A 81 9.33 -0.44 6.00
C GLY A 81 10.40 -1.02 6.94
N PRO A 82 10.36 -0.68 8.24
CA PRO A 82 11.37 -1.09 9.23
C PRO A 82 11.53 -2.62 9.29
N GLU A 83 12.75 -3.15 9.36
CA GLU A 83 12.99 -4.60 9.20
C GLU A 83 12.56 -5.48 10.39
N LYS A 84 12.27 -4.90 11.55
CA LYS A 84 11.97 -5.66 12.78
C LYS A 84 10.47 -5.91 12.97
N GLY A 85 10.12 -7.12 13.39
CA GLY A 85 8.75 -7.54 13.73
C GLY A 85 8.03 -8.30 12.62
N THR A 86 6.80 -8.72 12.89
CA THR A 86 5.98 -9.45 11.91
C THR A 86 5.57 -8.54 10.75
N ALA A 87 5.31 -9.12 9.56
CA ALA A 87 4.86 -8.35 8.40
C ALA A 87 3.62 -7.49 8.70
N GLY A 88 2.65 -8.04 9.44
CA GLY A 88 1.45 -7.28 9.85
C GLY A 88 1.79 -6.08 10.74
N TYR A 89 2.70 -6.26 11.70
CA TYR A 89 3.16 -5.16 12.57
C TYR A 89 3.91 -4.07 11.79
N ARG A 90 4.82 -4.47 10.90
CA ARG A 90 5.57 -3.55 10.03
C ARG A 90 4.64 -2.76 9.12
N LEU A 91 3.70 -3.45 8.48
CA LEU A 91 2.70 -2.82 7.62
C LEU A 91 1.83 -1.86 8.43
N GLY A 92 1.38 -2.25 9.62
CA GLY A 92 0.61 -1.39 10.52
C GLY A 92 1.35 -0.09 10.88
N GLN A 93 2.65 -0.15 11.16
CA GLN A 93 3.47 1.04 11.41
C GLN A 93 3.56 1.95 10.19
N VAL A 94 3.84 1.40 9.02
CA VAL A 94 3.97 2.17 7.78
C VAL A 94 2.63 2.83 7.43
N LEU A 95 1.54 2.07 7.42
CA LEU A 95 0.19 2.60 7.16
C LEU A 95 -0.18 3.68 8.18
N GLY A 96 0.08 3.44 9.47
CA GLY A 96 -0.16 4.41 10.53
C GLY A 96 0.60 5.72 10.32
N ALA A 97 1.88 5.65 9.96
CA ALA A 97 2.70 6.83 9.68
C ALA A 97 2.23 7.61 8.45
N HIS A 98 1.79 6.92 7.40
CA HIS A 98 1.23 7.58 6.22
C HIS A 98 -0.12 8.25 6.53
N LEU A 99 -1.02 7.55 7.21
CA LEU A 99 -2.32 8.10 7.60
C LEU A 99 -2.17 9.32 8.52
N ASP A 100 -1.23 9.31 9.46
CA ASP A 100 -0.99 10.45 10.37
C ASP A 100 -0.62 11.74 9.61
N ARG A 101 0.08 11.59 8.48
CA ARG A 101 0.49 12.70 7.59
C ARG A 101 -0.62 13.14 6.65
N GLN A 102 -1.42 12.21 6.13
CA GLN A 102 -2.29 12.44 4.97
C GLN A 102 -3.80 12.41 5.29
N CYS A 103 -4.20 11.95 6.47
CA CYS A 103 -5.60 11.75 6.83
C CYS A 103 -5.93 12.41 8.17
N GLU A 104 -6.64 13.54 8.14
CA GLU A 104 -7.02 14.26 9.36
C GLU A 104 -7.91 13.41 10.27
N ALA A 105 -8.89 12.69 9.70
CA ALA A 105 -9.78 11.81 10.44
C ALA A 105 -9.03 10.73 11.24
N PHE A 106 -7.89 10.26 10.71
CA PHE A 106 -7.08 9.26 11.39
C PHE A 106 -6.48 9.78 12.70
N ARG A 107 -6.24 11.09 12.85
CA ARG A 107 -5.70 11.65 14.11
C ARG A 107 -6.66 11.39 15.28
N ALA A 108 -7.95 11.60 15.07
CA ALA A 108 -8.97 11.33 16.08
C ALA A 108 -9.10 9.82 16.38
N VAL A 109 -9.05 8.99 15.34
CA VAL A 109 -9.03 7.52 15.48
C VAL A 109 -7.79 7.06 16.27
N LYS A 110 -6.60 7.59 15.97
CA LYS A 110 -5.34 7.28 16.64
C LYS A 110 -5.38 7.63 18.12
N VAL A 111 -5.86 8.83 18.47
CA VAL A 111 -6.04 9.24 19.87
C VAL A 111 -6.99 8.29 20.60
N ARG A 112 -8.10 7.89 19.95
CA ARG A 112 -9.04 6.94 20.55
C ARG A 112 -8.43 5.55 20.74
N LEU A 113 -7.67 5.04 19.76
CA LEU A 113 -6.95 3.76 19.88
C LEU A 113 -5.96 3.77 21.06
N GLN A 114 -5.23 4.87 21.24
CA GLN A 114 -4.30 5.03 22.37
C GLN A 114 -5.04 4.93 23.70
N HIS A 115 -6.16 5.64 23.83
CA HIS A 115 -6.98 5.59 25.04
C HIS A 115 -7.52 4.19 25.35
N VAL A 116 -7.99 3.46 24.33
CA VAL A 116 -8.46 2.08 24.49
C VAL A 116 -7.32 1.16 24.95
N HIS A 117 -6.13 1.32 24.37
CA HIS A 117 -4.96 0.53 24.74
C HIS A 117 -4.49 0.80 26.17
N GLU A 118 -4.39 2.07 26.57
CA GLU A 118 -4.01 2.47 27.94
C GLU A 118 -4.99 1.88 28.97
N LYS A 119 -6.29 1.98 28.71
CA LYS A 119 -7.33 1.40 29.56
C LYS A 119 -7.18 -0.12 29.68
N ALA A 120 -6.85 -0.83 28.60
CA ALA A 120 -6.61 -2.27 28.62
C ALA A 120 -5.37 -2.65 29.44
N LEU A 121 -4.29 -1.87 29.35
CA LEU A 121 -3.07 -2.07 30.14
C LEU A 121 -3.34 -1.88 31.64
N LEU A 122 -4.05 -0.82 32.01
CA LEU A 122 -4.42 -0.55 33.41
C LEU A 122 -5.29 -1.67 34.00
N LYS A 123 -6.24 -2.19 33.22
CA LYS A 123 -7.06 -3.34 33.63
C LYS A 123 -6.22 -4.59 33.89
N LYS A 124 -5.21 -4.85 33.04
CA LYS A 124 -4.33 -6.03 33.16
C LYS A 124 -3.35 -5.93 34.35
N GLY A 125 -2.89 -4.72 34.69
CA GLY A 125 -1.99 -4.50 35.82
C GLY A 125 -2.68 -4.46 37.20
N SER A 126 -4.02 -4.45 37.23
CA SER A 126 -4.82 -4.44 38.47
C SER A 126 -5.40 -5.81 38.83
N SER A 127 -5.00 -6.87 38.13
CA SER A 127 -5.38 -8.28 38.37
C SER A 127 -4.16 -9.07 38.83
#